data_AF-A0A5N6RAW4-F1
#
_entry.id   AF-A0A5N6RAW4-F1
#
_cell.length_a   1.000
_cell.length_b   1.000
_cell.length_c   1.000
_cell.angle_alpha   90.00
_cell.angle_beta   90.00
_cell.angle_gamma   90.00
#
_symmetry.space_group_name_H-M   'P 1'
#
loop_
_entity.id
_entity.type
_entity.pdbx_description
1 polymer ?
#
loop_
_entity_poly.entity_id
_entity_poly.type
_entity_poly.pdbx_seq_one_letter_code
_entity_poly.pdbx_strand_id
1 'polypeptide(L)'
;MTKQCSAEKLFKFLDMYETLRDVVPAMEGLFELKNEATTARCRLGEATILMFADLENSIKADTGKTLVPGGAMHPLMRYTMNYLKYACEYTDTLEQVFREHYYSRLDETQSFDDDDQKNKISEQPPQTTLFSLQLMRVMELLDSNLETKAKLYKDVGLSNIFMMNNGRYILQNIKGSTEIHDLMGNKWSHKRSSDLKQYHKNYQRETWSKLVGCLSNEGLNVNRKVVRSVLKERFKSFNQMFNEIHKTQSTWVVSDKQNQSELRVSISAVVIPAYHPSWGGSRNIFTLGDQRRSM
;
A
#
# COMPACT_ATOMS: atom_id res chain seq x y z
N MET A 1 -5.55 16.50 -17.29
CA MET A 1 -4.42 17.36 -16.90
C MET A 1 -4.90 18.27 -15.78
N THR A 2 -4.67 17.97 -14.48
CA THR A 2 -4.97 18.94 -13.38
C THR A 2 -4.52 18.52 -11.96
N LYS A 3 -4.10 17.28 -11.67
CA LYS A 3 -3.75 16.92 -10.27
C LYS A 3 -2.42 17.51 -9.77
N GLN A 4 -1.39 17.59 -10.61
CA GLN A 4 -0.08 18.12 -10.21
C GLN A 4 -0.10 19.63 -9.86
N CYS A 5 -1.11 20.35 -10.36
CA CYS A 5 -1.31 21.77 -10.14
C CYS A 5 -1.86 22.10 -8.72
N SER A 6 -2.26 21.10 -7.93
CA SER A 6 -2.77 21.30 -6.56
C SER A 6 -1.65 21.27 -5.50
N ALA A 7 -0.66 20.38 -5.62
CA ALA A 7 0.46 20.30 -4.69
C ALA A 7 1.34 21.56 -4.72
N GLU A 8 1.69 22.04 -5.92
CA GLU A 8 2.49 23.26 -6.07
C GLU A 8 1.80 24.51 -5.52
N LYS A 9 0.46 24.50 -5.45
CA LYS A 9 -0.30 25.59 -4.82
C LYS A 9 -0.17 25.54 -3.31
N LEU A 10 -0.26 24.37 -2.69
CA LEU A 10 -0.09 24.22 -1.23
C LEU A 10 1.24 24.85 -0.78
N PHE A 11 2.36 24.47 -1.40
CA PHE A 11 3.68 24.92 -0.93
C PHE A 11 3.86 26.43 -1.08
N LYS A 12 3.42 27.00 -2.21
CA LYS A 12 3.41 28.46 -2.37
C LYS A 12 2.54 29.17 -1.34
N PHE A 13 1.41 28.58 -0.96
CA PHE A 13 0.53 29.14 0.06
C PHE A 13 1.19 29.09 1.44
N LEU A 14 1.91 28.01 1.74
CA LEU A 14 2.69 27.88 2.97
C LEU A 14 3.86 28.87 3.01
N ASP A 15 4.61 29.02 1.91
CA ASP A 15 5.71 30.02 1.83
C ASP A 15 5.19 31.46 2.08
N MET A 16 4.04 31.80 1.48
CA MET A 16 3.39 33.10 1.70
C MET A 16 2.87 33.24 3.14
N TYR A 17 2.31 32.16 3.72
CA TYR A 17 1.84 32.14 5.09
C TYR A 17 2.98 32.37 6.08
N GLU A 18 4.12 31.68 5.90
CA GLU A 18 5.33 31.86 6.72
C GLU A 18 5.86 33.29 6.61
N THR A 19 5.95 33.82 5.39
CA THR A 19 6.39 35.20 5.16
C THR A 19 5.51 36.20 5.91
N LEU A 20 4.18 36.05 5.85
CA LEU A 20 3.27 36.92 6.58
C LEU A 20 3.33 36.69 8.10
N ARG A 21 3.46 35.44 8.57
CA ARG A 21 3.64 35.10 9.98
C ARG A 21 4.85 35.83 10.57
N ASP A 22 5.95 35.88 9.83
CA ASP A 22 7.21 36.43 10.33
C ASP A 22 7.26 37.96 10.25
N VAL A 23 6.60 38.56 9.26
CA VAL A 23 6.61 40.03 9.05
C VAL A 23 5.53 40.76 9.88
N VAL A 24 4.34 40.17 10.06
CA VAL A 24 3.21 40.82 10.76
C VAL A 24 3.56 41.33 12.17
N PRO A 25 4.33 40.58 13.01
CA PRO A 25 4.75 41.08 14.33
C PRO A 25 5.57 42.36 14.27
N ALA A 26 6.40 42.53 13.22
CA ALA A 26 7.29 43.68 13.06
C ALA A 26 6.60 44.94 12.49
N MET A 27 5.34 44.84 12.05
CA MET A 27 4.54 45.98 11.56
C MET A 27 3.99 46.85 12.71
N GLU A 28 4.85 47.27 13.63
CA GLU A 28 4.48 48.16 14.73
C GLU A 28 4.08 49.55 14.21
N GLY A 29 2.98 50.10 14.70
CA GLY A 29 2.49 51.45 14.33
C GLY A 29 1.72 51.54 13.00
N LEU A 30 1.66 50.48 12.18
CA LEU A 30 0.94 50.44 10.89
C LEU A 30 -0.36 49.63 11.00
N PHE A 31 -1.32 50.10 11.80
CA PHE A 31 -2.52 49.35 12.19
C PHE A 31 -3.34 48.80 11.00
N GLU A 32 -3.61 49.61 9.97
CA GLU A 32 -4.39 49.16 8.80
C GLU A 32 -3.67 48.08 8.00
N LEU A 33 -2.37 48.27 7.73
CA LEU A 33 -1.56 47.32 7.00
C LEU A 33 -1.38 46.01 7.78
N LYS A 34 -1.19 46.09 9.10
CA LYS A 34 -1.08 44.93 9.99
C LYS A 34 -2.38 44.11 9.99
N ASN A 35 -3.53 44.78 10.01
CA ASN A 35 -4.83 44.11 9.92
C ASN A 35 -4.99 43.39 8.58
N GLU A 36 -4.72 44.06 7.46
CA GLU A 36 -4.83 43.46 6.13
C GLU A 36 -3.87 42.27 5.96
N ALA A 37 -2.63 42.39 6.40
CA ALA A 37 -1.65 41.32 6.38
C ALA A 37 -2.07 40.13 7.27
N THR A 38 -2.67 40.40 8.43
CA THR A 38 -3.22 39.36 9.31
C THR A 38 -4.39 38.63 8.64
N THR A 39 -5.32 39.37 8.02
CA THR A 39 -6.45 38.79 7.29
C THR A 39 -5.96 37.94 6.11
N ALA A 40 -4.97 38.41 5.35
CA ALA A 40 -4.37 37.64 4.26
C ALA A 40 -3.74 36.34 4.78
N ARG A 41 -3.00 36.39 5.89
CA ARG A 41 -2.42 35.21 6.54
C ARG A 41 -3.50 34.20 6.97
N CYS A 42 -4.57 34.67 7.60
CA CYS A 42 -5.68 33.80 8.00
C CYS A 42 -6.32 33.10 6.80
N ARG A 43 -6.59 33.83 5.71
CA ARG A 43 -7.15 33.26 4.47
C ARG A 43 -6.24 32.22 3.83
N LEU A 44 -4.91 32.41 3.89
CA LEU A 44 -3.95 31.40 3.42
C LEU A 44 -3.99 30.13 4.28
N GLY A 45 -4.12 30.28 5.60
CA GLY A 45 -4.30 29.18 6.53
C GLY A 45 -5.59 28.40 6.27
N GLU A 46 -6.73 29.09 6.14
CA GLU A 46 -8.03 28.50 5.78
C GLU A 46 -7.98 27.76 4.44
N ALA A 47 -7.40 28.40 3.40
CA ALA A 47 -7.23 27.78 2.09
C ALA A 47 -6.36 26.51 2.16
N THR A 48 -5.32 26.52 2.99
CA THR A 48 -4.47 25.34 3.23
C THR A 48 -5.29 24.18 3.82
N ILE A 49 -6.12 24.45 4.82
CA ILE A 49 -7.03 23.44 5.40
C ILE A 49 -7.98 22.87 4.34
N LEU A 50 -8.54 23.73 3.48
CA LEU A 50 -9.41 23.31 2.37
C LEU A 50 -8.67 22.45 1.34
N MET A 51 -7.40 22.73 1.04
CA MET A 51 -6.60 21.88 0.13
C MET A 51 -6.43 20.45 0.66
N PHE A 52 -6.26 20.26 1.97
CA PHE A 52 -6.26 18.93 2.58
C PHE A 52 -7.64 18.26 2.51
N ALA A 53 -8.73 19.02 2.71
CA ALA A 53 -10.09 18.50 2.56
C ALA A 53 -10.36 18.05 1.11
N ASP A 54 -9.91 18.83 0.12
CA ASP A 54 -10.01 18.49 -1.30
C ASP A 54 -9.19 17.24 -1.66
N LEU A 55 -8.03 17.05 -1.03
CA LEU A 55 -7.25 15.83 -1.16
C LEU A 55 -8.01 14.62 -0.63
N GLU A 56 -8.59 14.71 0.57
CA GLU A 56 -9.41 13.63 1.15
C GLU A 56 -10.59 13.30 0.23
N ASN A 57 -11.32 14.31 -0.24
CA ASN A 57 -12.46 14.14 -1.13
C ASN A 57 -12.04 13.53 -2.47
N SER A 58 -10.88 13.91 -3.01
CA SER A 58 -10.31 13.33 -4.22
C SER A 58 -9.95 11.85 -4.06
N ILE A 59 -9.55 11.43 -2.86
CA ILE A 59 -9.28 10.00 -2.56
C ILE A 59 -10.59 9.24 -2.40
N LYS A 60 -11.56 9.79 -1.67
CA LYS A 60 -12.90 9.20 -1.48
C LYS A 60 -13.65 9.04 -2.80
N ALA A 61 -13.54 10.04 -3.69
CA ALA A 61 -14.19 10.05 -5.00
C ALA A 61 -13.55 9.07 -5.99
N ASP A 62 -12.34 8.55 -5.73
CA ASP A 62 -11.69 7.54 -6.57
C ASP A 62 -12.29 6.14 -6.37
N THR A 63 -13.59 6.04 -6.64
CA THR A 63 -14.38 4.80 -6.65
C THR A 63 -14.28 4.05 -7.98
N GLY A 64 -13.39 4.50 -8.88
CA GLY A 64 -13.27 3.98 -10.24
C GLY A 64 -13.14 2.45 -10.26
N LYS A 65 -14.04 1.79 -11.01
CA LYS A 65 -14.05 0.34 -11.23
C LYS A 65 -12.89 -0.16 -12.12
N THR A 66 -12.07 0.75 -12.61
CA THR A 66 -10.95 0.43 -13.51
C THR A 66 -9.84 -0.24 -12.70
N LEU A 67 -9.60 -1.52 -13.01
CA LEU A 67 -8.48 -2.27 -12.46
C LEU A 67 -7.16 -1.69 -12.93
N VAL A 68 -6.15 -1.73 -12.07
CA VAL A 68 -4.78 -1.43 -12.48
C VAL A 68 -4.22 -2.67 -13.18
N PRO A 69 -3.88 -2.60 -14.48
CA PRO A 69 -3.40 -3.78 -15.20
C PRO A 69 -2.20 -4.42 -14.52
N GLY A 70 -2.21 -5.76 -14.44
CA GLY A 70 -1.12 -6.53 -13.85
C GLY A 70 -0.87 -6.28 -12.35
N GLY A 71 -1.78 -5.61 -11.63
CA GLY A 71 -1.60 -5.32 -10.20
C GLY A 71 -0.53 -4.25 -9.94
N ALA A 72 -0.23 -3.41 -10.94
CA ALA A 72 0.76 -2.34 -10.79
C ALA A 72 0.34 -1.29 -9.75
N MET A 73 1.26 -0.36 -9.48
CA MET A 73 1.01 0.74 -8.55
C MET A 73 -0.11 1.66 -9.05
N HIS A 74 -1.00 2.07 -8.15
CA HIS A 74 -2.12 2.95 -8.49
C HIS A 74 -1.64 4.42 -8.63
N PRO A 75 -1.98 5.15 -9.71
CA PRO A 75 -1.51 6.53 -9.92
C PRO A 75 -1.91 7.52 -8.83
N LEU A 76 -3.13 7.40 -8.28
CA LEU A 76 -3.57 8.23 -7.15
C LEU A 76 -2.64 8.04 -5.95
N MET A 77 -2.21 6.80 -5.69
CA MET A 77 -1.30 6.49 -4.61
C MET A 77 -0.01 7.33 -4.76
N ARG A 78 0.60 7.27 -5.95
CA ARG A 78 1.86 7.95 -6.23
C ARG A 78 1.72 9.47 -6.02
N TYR A 79 0.62 10.03 -6.49
CA TYR A 79 0.30 11.43 -6.28
C TYR A 79 0.16 11.77 -4.79
N THR A 80 -0.66 11.03 -4.05
CA THR A 80 -0.91 11.28 -2.63
C THR A 80 0.36 11.18 -1.80
N MET A 81 1.18 10.14 -2.00
CA MET A 81 2.42 10.00 -1.23
C MET A 81 3.45 11.08 -1.55
N ASN A 82 3.55 11.50 -2.82
CA ASN A 82 4.41 12.62 -3.16
C ASN A 82 3.92 13.91 -2.50
N TYR A 83 2.60 14.18 -2.55
CA TYR A 83 2.00 15.33 -1.88
C TYR A 83 2.30 15.34 -0.38
N LEU A 84 2.05 14.21 0.30
CA LEU A 84 2.27 14.09 1.75
C LEU A 84 3.74 14.21 2.12
N LYS A 85 4.64 13.62 1.34
CA LYS A 85 6.09 13.72 1.57
C LYS A 85 6.53 15.19 1.62
N TYR A 86 6.16 15.98 0.60
CA TYR A 86 6.50 17.40 0.56
C TYR A 86 5.76 18.23 1.61
N ALA A 87 4.50 17.90 1.90
CA ALA A 87 3.78 18.58 2.98
C ALA A 87 4.48 18.41 4.34
N CYS A 88 5.05 17.23 4.62
CA CYS A 88 5.78 16.99 5.85
C CYS A 88 7.07 17.83 5.98
N GLU A 89 7.60 18.40 4.90
CA GLU A 89 8.72 19.36 4.98
C GLU A 89 8.29 20.68 5.68
N TYR A 90 6.98 20.98 5.70
CA TYR A 90 6.38 22.14 6.36
C TYR A 90 5.70 21.77 7.69
N THR A 91 6.18 20.76 8.40
CA THR A 91 5.50 20.20 9.60
C THR A 91 5.15 21.26 10.64
N ASP A 92 6.09 22.14 11.01
CA ASP A 92 5.86 23.17 12.03
C ASP A 92 4.82 24.20 11.60
N THR A 93 4.91 24.65 10.36
CA THR A 93 3.96 25.60 9.76
C THR A 93 2.58 25.00 9.63
N LEU A 94 2.49 23.74 9.19
CA LEU A 94 1.21 23.02 9.12
C LEU A 94 0.64 22.80 10.52
N GLU A 95 1.44 22.46 11.51
CA GLU A 95 0.94 22.32 12.88
C GLU A 95 0.35 23.63 13.40
N GLN A 96 0.97 24.77 13.08
CA GLN A 96 0.41 26.09 13.39
C GLN A 96 -0.89 26.35 12.64
N VAL A 97 -0.92 26.13 11.32
CA VAL A 97 -2.11 26.32 10.49
C VAL A 97 -3.29 25.49 11.00
N PHE A 98 -3.05 24.21 11.31
CA PHE A 98 -4.07 23.32 11.86
C PHE A 98 -4.52 23.80 13.25
N ARG A 99 -3.62 24.25 14.12
CA ARG A 99 -4.01 24.80 15.42
C ARG A 99 -4.88 26.04 15.31
N GLU A 100 -4.59 26.92 14.38
CA GLU A 100 -5.28 28.21 14.22
C GLU A 100 -6.61 28.08 13.47
N HIS A 101 -6.71 27.18 12.49
CA HIS A 101 -7.82 27.18 11.53
C HIS A 101 -8.62 25.87 11.47
N TYR A 102 -8.20 24.81 12.17
CA TYR A 102 -8.89 23.50 12.08
C TYR A 102 -10.31 23.52 12.64
N TYR A 103 -10.56 24.23 13.75
CA TYR A 103 -11.91 24.29 14.32
C TYR A 103 -12.90 25.10 13.47
N SER A 104 -12.43 26.10 12.73
CA SER A 104 -13.25 26.84 11.76
C SER A 104 -13.85 25.93 10.69
N ARG A 105 -13.14 24.84 10.31
CA ARG A 105 -13.65 23.81 9.40
C ARG A 105 -14.80 22.99 10.00
N LEU A 106 -14.75 22.68 11.30
CA LEU A 106 -15.77 21.84 11.97
C LEU A 106 -17.11 22.58 12.11
N ASP A 107 -17.08 23.90 12.29
CA ASP A 107 -18.29 24.71 12.42
C ASP A 107 -19.05 24.87 11.09
N GLU A 108 -18.36 24.82 9.94
CA GLU A 108 -18.98 24.93 8.61
C GLU A 108 -19.59 23.60 8.10
N THR A 109 -19.10 22.45 8.58
CA THR A 109 -19.52 21.12 8.10
C THR A 109 -20.65 20.46 8.90
N GLN A 110 -21.50 21.23 9.59
CA GLN A 110 -22.62 20.73 10.43
C GLN A 110 -23.38 19.56 9.79
N SER A 111 -22.92 18.36 10.14
CA SER A 111 -23.50 17.07 9.83
C SER A 111 -23.35 16.23 11.10
N PHE A 112 -24.39 15.47 11.42
CA PHE A 112 -24.68 14.91 12.74
C PHE A 112 -23.67 13.89 13.30
N ASP A 113 -22.50 13.69 12.68
CA ASP A 113 -21.45 12.73 13.09
C ASP A 113 -20.23 13.38 13.79
N ASP A 114 -20.16 14.73 13.91
CA ASP A 114 -18.91 15.44 14.28
C ASP A 114 -18.56 15.49 15.79
N ASP A 115 -19.54 15.24 16.68
CA ASP A 115 -19.28 15.18 18.14
C ASP A 115 -18.31 14.03 18.49
N ASP A 116 -18.33 12.97 17.68
CA ASP A 116 -17.45 11.82 17.82
C ASP A 116 -15.99 12.14 17.42
N GLN A 117 -15.79 13.12 16.52
CA GLN A 117 -14.46 13.52 16.04
C GLN A 117 -13.75 14.48 17.01
N LYS A 118 -14.50 15.40 17.64
CA LYS A 118 -13.97 16.31 18.67
C LYS A 118 -13.57 15.54 19.95
N ASN A 119 -14.38 14.56 20.35
CA ASN A 119 -14.08 13.67 21.48
C ASN A 119 -12.87 12.76 21.20
N LYS A 120 -12.73 12.20 19.98
CA LYS A 120 -11.56 11.39 19.58
C LYS A 120 -10.24 12.15 19.61
N ILE A 121 -10.22 13.45 19.36
CA ILE A 121 -9.02 14.30 19.48
C ILE A 121 -8.63 14.47 20.95
N SER A 122 -9.62 14.66 21.84
CA SER A 122 -9.36 14.80 23.28
C SER A 122 -8.88 13.51 23.95
N GLU A 123 -9.14 12.34 23.35
CA GLU A 123 -8.73 11.03 23.88
C GLU A 123 -7.33 10.58 23.40
N GLN A 124 -6.69 11.33 22.49
CA GLN A 124 -5.36 10.98 21.99
C GLN A 124 -4.26 11.21 23.02
N PRO A 125 -3.17 10.43 22.97
CA PRO A 125 -2.03 10.66 23.83
C PRO A 125 -1.47 12.09 23.62
N PRO A 126 -0.91 12.72 24.67
CA PRO A 126 -0.52 14.13 24.68
C PRO A 126 0.58 14.54 23.67
N GLN A 127 1.09 13.60 22.87
CA GLN A 127 2.11 13.85 21.83
C GLN A 127 1.54 13.86 20.40
N THR A 128 0.27 13.53 20.19
CA THR A 128 -0.33 13.51 18.85
C THR A 128 -0.75 14.93 18.45
N THR A 129 -0.13 15.47 17.41
CA THR A 129 -0.38 16.82 16.92
C THR A 129 -1.56 16.87 15.93
N LEU A 130 -2.17 18.04 15.69
CA LEU A 130 -3.33 18.11 14.79
C LEU A 130 -2.97 17.77 13.35
N PHE A 131 -1.79 18.19 12.88
CA PHE A 131 -1.31 17.83 11.56
C PHE A 131 -1.04 16.32 11.45
N SER A 132 -0.50 15.69 12.50
CA SER A 132 -0.30 14.23 12.51
C SER A 132 -1.62 13.45 12.40
N LEU A 133 -2.70 13.94 13.02
CA LEU A 133 -4.04 13.37 12.88
C LEU A 133 -4.56 13.50 11.46
N GLN A 134 -4.40 14.67 10.84
CA GLN A 134 -4.77 14.87 9.45
C GLN A 134 -4.00 13.94 8.52
N LEU A 135 -2.68 13.80 8.73
CA LEU A 135 -1.84 12.90 7.96
C LEU A 135 -2.31 11.45 8.08
N MET A 136 -2.56 10.97 9.29
CA MET A 136 -3.09 9.61 9.53
C MET A 136 -4.44 9.41 8.85
N ARG A 137 -5.34 10.40 8.91
CA ARG A 137 -6.65 10.34 8.22
C ARG A 137 -6.50 10.18 6.71
N VAL A 138 -5.60 10.94 6.08
CA VAL A 138 -5.35 10.80 4.62
C VAL A 138 -4.78 9.41 4.30
N MET A 139 -3.88 8.89 5.14
CA MET A 139 -3.30 7.56 4.98
C MET A 139 -4.34 6.44 5.11
N GLU A 140 -5.26 6.54 6.08
CA GLU A 140 -6.36 5.59 6.27
C GLU A 140 -7.34 5.60 5.08
N LEU A 141 -7.68 6.79 4.56
CA LEU A 141 -8.51 6.91 3.36
C LEU A 141 -7.84 6.26 2.14
N LEU A 142 -6.54 6.46 2.00
CA LEU A 142 -5.76 5.86 0.93
C LEU A 142 -5.70 4.33 1.05
N ASP A 143 -5.52 3.79 2.25
CA ASP A 143 -5.55 2.35 2.50
C ASP A 143 -6.92 1.75 2.19
N SER A 144 -7.99 2.37 2.67
CA SER A 144 -9.37 1.92 2.39
C SER A 144 -9.69 1.93 0.89
N ASN A 145 -9.19 2.95 0.18
CA ASN A 145 -9.30 3.02 -1.27
C ASN A 145 -8.56 1.85 -1.96
N LEU A 146 -7.32 1.59 -1.57
CA LEU A 146 -6.53 0.47 -2.09
C LEU A 146 -7.19 -0.88 -1.81
N GLU A 147 -7.72 -1.09 -0.61
CA GLU A 147 -8.45 -2.32 -0.26
C GLU A 147 -9.70 -2.52 -1.12
N THR A 148 -10.47 -1.45 -1.34
CA THR A 148 -11.65 -1.48 -2.20
C THR A 148 -11.28 -1.86 -3.62
N LYS A 149 -10.18 -1.33 -4.16
CA LYS A 149 -9.67 -1.68 -5.49
C LYS A 149 -9.10 -3.10 -5.54
N ALA A 150 -8.44 -3.55 -4.48
CA ALA A 150 -7.92 -4.91 -4.38
C ALA A 150 -9.03 -5.97 -4.47
N LYS A 151 -10.23 -5.65 -3.95
CA LYS A 151 -11.43 -6.53 -4.04
C LYS A 151 -12.00 -6.67 -5.45
N LEU A 152 -11.61 -5.80 -6.39
CA LEU A 152 -12.09 -5.88 -7.78
C LEU A 152 -11.36 -6.96 -8.60
N TYR A 153 -10.19 -7.43 -8.16
CA TYR A 153 -9.47 -8.49 -8.86
C TYR A 153 -10.15 -9.84 -8.61
N LYS A 154 -10.44 -10.57 -9.70
CA LYS A 154 -10.99 -11.93 -9.63
C LYS A 154 -9.98 -12.93 -9.03
N ASP A 155 -8.70 -12.73 -9.35
CA ASP A 155 -7.61 -13.56 -8.84
C ASP A 155 -7.10 -12.98 -7.51
N VAL A 156 -7.27 -13.74 -6.43
CA VAL A 156 -6.84 -13.35 -5.08
C VAL A 156 -5.32 -13.24 -4.98
N GLY A 157 -4.56 -14.05 -5.73
CA GLY A 157 -3.11 -13.93 -5.85
C GLY A 157 -2.72 -12.57 -6.44
N LEU A 158 -3.40 -12.13 -7.50
CA LEU A 158 -3.15 -10.82 -8.11
C LEU A 158 -3.54 -9.66 -7.17
N SER A 159 -4.64 -9.82 -6.43
CA SER A 159 -5.04 -8.87 -5.39
C SER A 159 -3.95 -8.66 -4.32
N ASN A 160 -3.32 -9.74 -3.86
CA ASN A 160 -2.21 -9.67 -2.91
C ASN A 160 -0.96 -9.01 -3.53
N ILE A 161 -0.64 -9.28 -4.79
CA ILE A 161 0.47 -8.61 -5.49
C ILE A 161 0.22 -7.10 -5.61
N PHE A 162 -1.01 -6.70 -5.93
CA PHE A 162 -1.42 -5.29 -5.94
C PHE A 162 -1.21 -4.62 -4.58
N MET A 163 -1.66 -5.26 -3.49
CA MET A 163 -1.47 -4.74 -2.13
C MET A 163 0.01 -4.66 -1.75
N MET A 164 0.82 -5.64 -2.16
CA MET A 164 2.27 -5.61 -1.93
C MET A 164 2.97 -4.47 -2.67
N ASN A 165 2.64 -4.25 -3.95
CA ASN A 165 3.24 -3.15 -4.74
C ASN A 165 2.96 -1.79 -4.12
N ASN A 166 1.69 -1.51 -3.80
CA ASN A 166 1.29 -0.21 -3.24
C ASN A 166 1.80 -0.05 -1.80
N GLY A 167 1.64 -1.08 -0.96
CA GLY A 167 2.09 -1.02 0.44
C GLY A 167 3.61 -0.88 0.59
N ARG A 168 4.41 -1.51 -0.28
CA ARG A 168 5.87 -1.33 -0.26
C ARG A 168 6.28 0.06 -0.69
N TYR A 169 5.66 0.61 -1.73
CA TYR A 169 5.95 1.98 -2.14
C TYR A 169 5.67 2.97 -1.02
N ILE A 170 4.50 2.86 -0.36
CA ILE A 170 4.15 3.72 0.77
C ILE A 170 5.21 3.58 1.88
N LEU A 171 5.53 2.35 2.27
CA LEU A 171 6.52 2.08 3.32
C LEU A 171 7.91 2.64 2.98
N GLN A 172 8.34 2.55 1.72
CA GLN A 172 9.61 3.11 1.25
C GLN A 172 9.60 4.63 1.26
N ASN A 173 8.49 5.27 0.90
CA ASN A 173 8.36 6.73 0.97
C ASN A 173 8.41 7.21 2.42
N ILE A 174 7.74 6.51 3.33
CA ILE A 174 7.78 6.87 4.76
C ILE A 174 9.16 6.66 5.34
N LYS A 175 9.81 5.51 5.10
CA LYS A 175 11.17 5.27 5.60
C LYS A 175 12.24 6.13 4.92
N GLY A 176 11.92 6.73 3.78
CA GLY A 176 12.83 7.57 3.01
C GLY A 176 12.77 9.06 3.36
N SER A 177 11.90 9.48 4.27
CA SER A 177 11.80 10.87 4.77
C SER A 177 11.62 10.83 6.28
N THR A 178 12.49 11.54 6.99
CA THR A 178 12.47 11.64 8.45
C THR A 178 11.19 12.30 8.95
N GLU A 179 10.73 13.33 8.25
CA GLU A 179 9.60 14.17 8.62
C GLU A 179 8.30 13.36 8.69
N ILE A 180 7.98 12.64 7.61
CA ILE A 180 6.80 11.79 7.56
C ILE A 180 6.94 10.56 8.48
N HIS A 181 8.16 10.03 8.64
CA HIS A 181 8.41 8.89 9.52
C HIS A 181 8.12 9.24 10.98
N ASP A 182 8.55 10.42 11.42
CA ASP A 182 8.39 10.86 12.81
C ASP A 182 6.92 11.13 13.14
N LEU A 183 6.17 11.70 12.20
CA LEU A 183 4.72 11.91 12.34
C LEU A 183 3.91 10.60 12.35
N MET A 184 4.27 9.63 11.50
CA MET A 184 3.56 8.33 11.41
C MET A 184 3.95 7.38 12.54
N GLY A 185 5.20 7.48 13.00
CA GLY A 185 5.75 6.68 14.07
C GLY A 185 6.08 5.24 13.71
N ASN A 186 6.91 4.63 14.56
CA ASN A 186 7.38 3.26 14.39
C ASN A 186 6.24 2.23 14.34
N LYS A 187 5.20 2.39 15.17
CA LYS A 187 4.09 1.43 15.25
C LYS A 187 3.41 1.23 13.89
N TRP A 188 3.21 2.31 13.15
CA TRP A 188 2.61 2.26 11.82
C TRP A 188 3.51 1.49 10.83
N SER A 189 4.81 1.80 10.81
CA SER A 189 5.79 1.13 9.95
C SER A 189 5.89 -0.37 10.22
N HIS A 190 5.81 -0.77 11.48
CA HIS A 190 5.79 -2.19 11.89
C HIS A 190 4.50 -2.89 11.44
N LYS A 191 3.33 -2.27 11.65
CA LYS A 191 2.05 -2.79 11.17
C LYS A 191 2.07 -3.00 9.66
N ARG A 192 2.45 -1.97 8.89
CA ARG A 192 2.57 -2.07 7.42
C ARG A 192 3.51 -3.18 6.98
N SER A 193 4.66 -3.32 7.65
CA SER A 193 5.62 -4.40 7.35
C SER A 193 5.02 -5.79 7.63
N SER A 194 4.20 -5.93 8.67
CA SER A 194 3.46 -7.16 8.96
C SER A 194 2.42 -7.46 7.89
N ASP A 195 1.63 -6.46 7.48
CA ASP A 195 0.61 -6.61 6.44
C ASP A 195 1.23 -7.07 5.11
N LEU A 196 2.38 -6.49 4.73
CA LEU A 196 3.14 -6.91 3.55
C LEU A 196 3.59 -8.36 3.61
N LYS A 197 4.07 -8.83 4.77
CA LYS A 197 4.41 -10.25 4.98
C LYS A 197 3.17 -11.14 4.88
N GLN A 198 2.02 -10.66 5.36
CA GLN A 198 0.76 -11.40 5.27
C GLN A 198 0.27 -11.52 3.82
N TYR A 199 0.32 -10.44 3.04
CA TYR A 199 -0.02 -10.47 1.60
C TYR A 199 0.90 -11.42 0.83
N HIS A 200 2.20 -11.43 1.13
CA HIS A 200 3.14 -12.39 0.55
C HIS A 200 2.74 -13.84 0.85
N LYS A 201 2.48 -14.16 2.13
CA LYS A 201 2.03 -15.50 2.54
C LYS A 201 0.72 -15.90 1.87
N ASN A 202 -0.23 -14.96 1.77
CA ASN A 202 -1.50 -15.18 1.12
C ASN A 202 -1.32 -15.47 -0.37
N TYR A 203 -0.57 -14.63 -1.11
CA TYR A 203 -0.23 -14.88 -2.51
C TYR A 203 0.38 -16.28 -2.70
N GLN A 204 1.34 -16.64 -1.86
CA GLN A 204 2.01 -17.93 -1.92
C GLN A 204 1.00 -19.08 -1.75
N ARG A 205 0.13 -19.00 -0.75
CA ARG A 205 -0.88 -20.02 -0.46
C ARG A 205 -1.91 -20.13 -1.59
N GLU A 206 -2.51 -19.01 -1.99
CA GLU A 206 -3.60 -19.01 -2.98
C GLU A 206 -3.14 -19.48 -4.36
N THR A 207 -1.89 -19.16 -4.74
CA THR A 207 -1.33 -19.58 -6.04
C THR A 207 -0.71 -20.98 -5.99
N TRP A 208 0.18 -21.23 -5.03
CA TRP A 208 1.13 -22.33 -5.12
C TRP A 208 0.75 -23.56 -4.28
N SER A 209 -0.16 -23.45 -3.31
CA SER A 209 -0.52 -24.59 -2.46
C SER A 209 -1.18 -25.73 -3.22
N LYS A 210 -2.08 -25.43 -4.18
CA LYS A 210 -2.71 -26.48 -5.02
C LYS A 210 -1.69 -27.16 -5.93
N LEU A 211 -0.78 -26.38 -6.52
CA LEU A 211 0.29 -26.91 -7.36
C LEU A 211 1.18 -27.88 -6.58
N VAL A 212 1.62 -27.46 -5.39
CA VAL A 212 2.46 -28.28 -4.50
C VAL A 212 1.70 -29.52 -4.02
N GLY A 213 0.40 -29.39 -3.75
CA GLY A 213 -0.48 -30.48 -3.36
C GLY A 213 -0.55 -31.61 -4.40
N CYS A 214 -0.44 -31.32 -5.71
CA CYS A 214 -0.38 -32.36 -6.74
C CYS A 214 0.82 -33.30 -6.60
N LEU A 215 1.89 -32.86 -5.93
CA LEU A 215 3.10 -33.63 -5.72
C LEU A 215 3.18 -34.26 -4.32
N SER A 216 2.11 -34.19 -3.53
CA SER A 216 2.09 -34.80 -2.19
C SER A 216 2.21 -36.32 -2.27
N ASN A 217 2.76 -36.94 -1.22
CA ASN A 217 2.88 -38.40 -1.10
C ASN A 217 1.57 -39.10 -0.68
N GLU A 218 0.55 -38.33 -0.31
CA GLU A 218 -0.73 -38.86 0.16
C GLU A 218 -1.48 -39.56 -0.97
N GLY A 219 -1.87 -40.82 -0.77
CA GLY A 219 -2.59 -41.62 -1.78
C GLY A 219 -1.72 -42.20 -2.91
N LEU A 220 -0.39 -42.02 -2.88
CA LEU A 220 0.53 -42.66 -3.84
C LEU A 220 0.81 -44.14 -3.53
N ASN A 221 0.55 -44.57 -2.29
CA ASN A 221 0.80 -45.93 -1.82
C ASN A 221 -0.52 -46.67 -1.59
N VAL A 222 -0.79 -47.66 -2.44
CA VAL A 222 -1.75 -48.74 -2.15
C VAL A 222 -0.93 -50.01 -1.98
N ASN A 223 -1.04 -50.69 -0.84
CA ASN A 223 -0.25 -51.89 -0.51
C ASN A 223 1.28 -51.72 -0.68
N ARG A 224 1.84 -50.60 -0.19
CA ARG A 224 3.30 -50.26 -0.26
C ARG A 224 3.90 -50.22 -1.69
N LYS A 225 3.08 -50.21 -2.74
CA LYS A 225 3.53 -50.05 -4.13
C LYS A 225 3.07 -48.70 -4.67
N VAL A 226 4.00 -47.96 -5.26
CA VAL A 226 3.71 -46.72 -5.98
C VAL A 226 2.90 -47.06 -7.22
N VAL A 227 1.69 -46.49 -7.33
CA VAL A 227 0.84 -46.68 -8.50
C VAL A 227 1.33 -45.76 -9.62
N ARG A 228 2.07 -46.32 -10.60
CA ARG A 228 2.68 -45.57 -11.71
C ARG A 228 1.68 -44.71 -12.51
N SER A 229 0.44 -45.19 -12.71
CA SER A 229 -0.59 -44.44 -13.42
C SER A 229 -0.98 -43.17 -12.66
N VAL A 230 -1.22 -43.27 -11.35
CA VAL A 230 -1.54 -42.14 -10.46
C VAL A 230 -0.40 -41.12 -10.43
N LEU A 231 0.85 -41.60 -10.40
CA LEU A 231 2.02 -40.71 -10.45
C LEU A 231 2.10 -39.93 -11.77
N LYS A 232 1.86 -40.60 -12.91
CA LYS A 232 1.85 -39.97 -14.23
C LYS A 232 0.75 -38.92 -14.36
N GLU A 233 -0.44 -39.19 -13.82
CA GLU A 233 -1.54 -38.24 -13.78
C GLU A 233 -1.21 -37.01 -12.90
N ARG A 234 -0.61 -37.22 -11.73
CA ARG A 234 -0.15 -36.12 -10.86
C ARG A 234 0.86 -35.20 -11.54
N PHE A 235 1.86 -35.76 -12.24
CA PHE A 235 2.81 -34.97 -13.02
C PHE A 235 2.13 -34.21 -14.17
N LYS A 236 1.16 -34.81 -14.85
CA LYS A 236 0.39 -34.13 -15.90
C LYS A 236 -0.38 -32.94 -15.33
N SER A 237 -1.08 -33.12 -14.20
CA SER A 237 -1.81 -32.06 -13.52
C SER A 237 -0.89 -30.96 -13.01
N PHE A 238 0.26 -31.31 -12.44
CA PHE A 238 1.29 -30.36 -12.02
C PHE A 238 1.76 -29.51 -13.20
N ASN A 239 2.18 -30.13 -14.31
CA ASN A 239 2.68 -29.41 -15.48
C ASN A 239 1.61 -28.48 -16.08
N GLN A 240 0.36 -28.94 -16.13
CA GLN A 240 -0.75 -28.11 -16.60
C GLN A 240 -0.94 -26.87 -15.71
N MET A 241 -1.08 -27.05 -14.40
CA MET A 241 -1.24 -25.92 -13.47
C MET A 241 -0.03 -24.99 -13.46
N PHE A 242 1.19 -25.53 -13.53
CA PHE A 242 2.41 -24.72 -13.60
C PHE A 242 2.40 -23.83 -14.85
N ASN A 243 2.03 -24.39 -16.01
CA ASN A 243 1.92 -23.63 -17.25
C ASN A 243 0.82 -22.57 -17.20
N GLU A 244 -0.32 -22.87 -16.58
CA GLU A 244 -1.42 -21.91 -16.38
C GLU A 244 -1.00 -20.76 -15.45
N ILE A 245 -0.33 -21.07 -14.34
CA ILE A 245 0.25 -20.08 -13.42
C ILE A 245 1.27 -19.22 -14.17
N HIS A 246 2.22 -19.82 -14.88
CA HIS A 246 3.23 -19.09 -15.65
C HIS A 246 2.59 -18.17 -16.71
N LYS A 247 1.64 -18.69 -17.49
CA LYS A 247 0.92 -17.91 -18.50
C LYS A 247 0.21 -16.71 -17.90
N THR A 248 -0.45 -16.90 -16.76
CA THR A 248 -1.21 -15.83 -16.09
C THR A 248 -0.26 -14.82 -15.45
N GLN A 249 0.67 -15.29 -14.61
CA GLN A 249 1.51 -14.43 -13.77
C GLN A 249 2.66 -13.76 -14.53
N SER A 250 3.03 -14.23 -15.72
CA SER A 250 3.97 -13.53 -16.59
C SER A 250 3.46 -12.15 -17.04
N THR A 251 2.15 -11.89 -16.94
CA THR A 251 1.55 -10.58 -17.22
C THR A 251 1.49 -9.66 -15.99
N TRP A 252 1.84 -10.17 -14.81
CA TRP A 252 1.75 -9.41 -13.56
C TRP A 252 2.98 -8.54 -13.35
N VAL A 253 2.77 -7.40 -12.70
CA VAL A 253 3.81 -6.41 -12.43
C VAL A 253 4.20 -6.51 -10.97
N VAL A 254 5.49 -6.68 -10.69
CA VAL A 254 6.07 -6.48 -9.36
C VAL A 254 7.08 -5.34 -9.49
N SER A 255 6.73 -4.17 -8.95
CA SER A 255 7.47 -2.93 -9.24
C SER A 255 8.82 -2.87 -8.51
N ASP A 256 8.87 -3.39 -7.28
CA ASP A 256 10.07 -3.41 -6.45
C ASP A 256 10.91 -4.66 -6.72
N LYS A 257 12.17 -4.46 -7.14
CA LYS A 257 13.09 -5.57 -7.50
C LYS A 257 13.43 -6.45 -6.30
N GLN A 258 13.54 -5.87 -5.11
CA GLN A 258 13.82 -6.62 -3.90
C GLN A 258 12.64 -7.54 -3.55
N ASN A 259 11.41 -7.02 -3.57
CA ASN A 259 10.20 -7.81 -3.41
C ASN A 259 10.08 -8.92 -4.46
N GLN A 260 10.42 -8.62 -5.73
CA GLN A 260 10.43 -9.62 -6.79
C GLN A 260 11.42 -10.76 -6.49
N SER A 261 12.61 -10.43 -6.00
CA SER A 261 13.61 -11.42 -5.59
C SER A 261 13.11 -12.28 -4.42
N GLU A 262 12.58 -11.64 -3.37
CA GLU A 262 12.00 -12.32 -2.19
C GLU A 262 10.88 -13.28 -2.57
N LEU A 263 9.97 -12.87 -3.47
CA LEU A 263 8.93 -13.73 -4.02
C LEU A 263 9.53 -14.95 -4.73
N ARG A 264 10.50 -14.74 -5.64
CA ARG A 264 11.14 -15.84 -6.39
C ARG A 264 11.80 -16.85 -5.46
N VAL A 265 12.55 -16.37 -4.47
CA VAL A 265 13.21 -17.23 -3.47
C VAL A 265 12.16 -18.01 -2.68
N SER A 266 11.14 -17.33 -2.15
CA SER A 266 10.08 -17.94 -1.34
C SER A 266 9.29 -19.02 -2.09
N ILE A 267 8.95 -18.75 -3.36
CA ILE A 267 8.22 -19.71 -4.21
C ILE A 267 9.11 -20.91 -4.53
N SER A 268 10.37 -20.65 -4.92
CA SER A 268 11.34 -21.71 -5.27
C SER A 268 11.58 -22.65 -4.09
N ALA A 269 11.68 -22.09 -2.87
CA ALA A 269 11.87 -22.86 -1.64
C ALA A 269 10.70 -23.81 -1.32
N VAL A 270 9.51 -23.61 -1.90
CA VAL A 270 8.36 -24.51 -1.72
C VAL A 270 8.15 -25.44 -2.92
N VAL A 271 8.34 -24.94 -4.14
CA VAL A 271 8.10 -25.73 -5.35
C VAL A 271 9.23 -26.73 -5.60
N ILE A 272 10.50 -26.33 -5.45
CA ILE A 272 11.65 -27.20 -5.74
C ILE A 272 11.65 -28.44 -4.84
N PRO A 273 11.52 -28.32 -3.50
CA PRO A 273 11.50 -29.51 -2.64
C PRO A 273 10.26 -30.38 -2.81
N ALA A 274 9.14 -29.86 -3.33
CA ALA A 274 7.99 -30.70 -3.66
C ALA A 274 8.23 -31.53 -4.94
N TYR A 275 9.01 -30.98 -5.87
CA TYR A 275 9.34 -31.61 -7.14
C TYR A 275 10.47 -32.65 -7.03
N HIS A 276 11.48 -32.40 -6.19
CA HIS A 276 12.70 -33.21 -6.09
C HIS A 276 12.52 -34.66 -5.55
N PRO A 277 11.79 -34.91 -4.44
CA PRO A 277 11.57 -36.26 -3.89
C PRO A 277 10.77 -37.15 -4.85
N SER A 278 9.79 -36.56 -5.52
CA SER A 278 8.95 -37.19 -6.54
C SER A 278 9.77 -37.62 -7.77
N TRP A 279 10.91 -36.97 -8.03
CA TRP A 279 11.81 -37.33 -9.14
C TRP A 279 12.91 -38.33 -8.73
N GLY A 280 13.45 -38.21 -7.51
CA GLY A 280 14.51 -39.07 -6.99
C GLY A 280 14.10 -40.54 -6.82
N GLY A 281 12.89 -40.81 -6.32
CA GLY A 281 12.33 -42.17 -6.28
C GLY A 281 11.90 -42.71 -7.66
N SER A 282 11.62 -41.80 -8.61
CA SER A 282 11.18 -42.15 -9.96
C SER A 282 12.33 -42.53 -10.89
N ARG A 283 13.54 -42.00 -10.71
CA ARG A 283 14.71 -42.35 -11.54
C ARG A 283 14.99 -43.86 -11.53
N ASN A 284 14.87 -44.53 -10.39
CA ASN A 284 15.07 -45.99 -10.31
C ASN A 284 13.89 -46.81 -10.86
N ILE A 285 12.71 -46.21 -11.04
CA ILE A 285 11.51 -46.92 -11.51
C ILE A 285 11.36 -46.81 -13.04
N PHE A 286 11.85 -45.71 -13.63
CA PHE A 286 11.82 -45.49 -15.08
C PHE A 286 13.04 -46.06 -15.81
N THR A 287 14.21 -46.22 -15.17
CA THR A 287 15.38 -46.88 -15.80
C THR A 287 15.25 -48.41 -15.86
N LEU A 288 14.51 -49.03 -14.94
CA LEU A 288 14.26 -50.47 -14.91
C LEU A 288 13.20 -50.96 -15.92
N GLY A 289 12.49 -50.04 -16.58
CA GLY A 289 11.51 -50.36 -17.62
C GLY A 289 12.09 -50.50 -19.02
N ASP A 290 13.29 -49.96 -19.25
CA ASP A 290 13.88 -49.85 -20.60
C ASP A 290 14.95 -50.93 -20.90
N GLN A 291 15.33 -51.74 -19.90
CA GLN A 291 16.27 -52.86 -20.06
C GLN A 291 15.60 -54.24 -20.23
N ARG A 292 14.26 -54.33 -20.28
CA ARG A 292 13.54 -55.61 -20.53
C ARG A 292 12.85 -55.69 -21.91
N ARG A 293 13.28 -54.88 -22.88
CA ARG A 293 12.88 -55.00 -24.30
C ARG A 293 14.05 -55.20 -25.27
N SER A 294 15.20 -55.61 -24.76
CA SER A 294 16.34 -56.06 -25.56
C SER A 294 16.97 -57.27 -24.87
N MET A 295 16.31 -58.41 -25.02
CA MET A 295 16.85 -59.78 -25.13
C MET A 295 15.67 -60.74 -25.25
#